data_AF-A0A3M1NF77-F1
#
_entry.id   AF-A0A3M1NF77-F1
#
_cell.length_a   1.000
_cell.length_b   1.000
_cell.length_c   1.000
_cell.angle_alpha   90.00
_cell.angle_beta   90.00
_cell.angle_gamma   90.00
#
_symmetry.space_group_name_H-M   'P 1'
#
loop_
_entity.id
_entity.type
_entity.pdbx_description
1 polymer ?
#
loop_
_entity_poly.entity_id
_entity_poly.type
_entity_poly.pdbx_seq_one_letter_code
_entity_poly.pdbx_strand_id
1 'polypeptide(L)'
;RATVNMGLSVALNEAPGNLTRKPSVYTGGEYRLGPVPLRAGVRLGGDGAMTLGVGLGLRTPVYEFGLSVAATPKSDVMGAGGRYVVALSLINLHL
;
A
#
# COMPACT_ATOMS: atom_id res chain seq x y z
N ARG A 1 19.45 0.59 -6.81
CA ARG A 1 18.51 0.62 -7.96
C ARG A 1 17.18 1.16 -7.45
N ALA A 2 16.59 2.12 -8.16
CA ALA A 2 15.27 2.67 -7.84
C ALA A 2 14.24 2.16 -8.86
N THR A 3 13.07 1.77 -8.39
CA THR A 3 11.91 1.39 -9.20
C THR A 3 10.73 2.23 -8.77
N VAL A 4 9.96 2.77 -9.70
CA VAL A 4 8.72 3.49 -9.41
C VAL A 4 7.57 2.69 -9.97
N ASN A 5 6.56 2.45 -9.13
CA ASN A 5 5.34 1.72 -9.46
C ASN A 5 4.16 2.67 -9.31
N MET A 6 3.31 2.69 -10.34
CA MET A 6 2.11 3.53 -10.37
C MET A 6 0.95 2.66 -10.82
N GLY A 7 -0.24 2.88 -10.28
CA GLY A 7 -1.41 2.15 -10.71
C GLY A 7 -2.71 2.80 -10.30
N LEU A 8 -3.77 2.36 -10.96
CA LEU A 8 -5.14 2.77 -10.72
C LEU A 8 -5.92 1.54 -10.26
N SER A 9 -6.73 1.68 -9.21
CA SER A 9 -7.64 0.61 -8.77
C SER A 9 -9.03 1.17 -8.50
N VAL A 10 -10.05 0.54 -9.05
CA VAL A 10 -11.46 0.86 -8.73
C VAL A 10 -12.00 -0.27 -7.88
N ALA A 11 -12.23 0.00 -6.61
CA ALA A 11 -12.91 -0.95 -5.73
C ALA A 11 -14.43 -0.79 -5.90
N LEU A 12 -15.10 -1.91 -6.13
CA LEU A 12 -16.55 -2.02 -6.05
C LEU A 12 -16.85 -2.59 -4.65
N ASN A 13 -17.06 -1.72 -3.66
CA ASN A 13 -17.37 -2.19 -2.30
C ASN A 13 -18.56 -1.42 -1.71
N GLU A 14 -19.74 -2.04 -1.78
CA GLU A 14 -20.58 -2.49 -0.64
C GLU A 14 -22.08 -2.49 -0.97
N ALA A 15 -22.76 -3.52 -0.45
CA ALA A 15 -24.18 -3.84 -0.50
C ALA A 15 -24.76 -4.32 -1.85
N PRO A 16 -25.51 -5.44 -1.87
CA PRO A 16 -26.37 -5.81 -3.00
C PRO A 16 -27.50 -4.77 -3.09
N GLY A 17 -27.22 -3.64 -3.74
CA GLY A 17 -28.15 -2.53 -3.89
C GLY A 17 -27.52 -1.15 -4.11
N ASN A 18 -26.25 -0.93 -3.72
CA ASN A 18 -25.62 0.38 -3.88
C ASN A 18 -24.13 0.31 -4.25
N LEU A 19 -23.85 0.02 -5.54
CA LEU A 19 -22.50 0.00 -6.11
C LEU A 19 -21.84 1.39 -6.08
N THR A 20 -21.35 1.80 -4.92
CA THR A 20 -20.56 3.02 -4.79
C THR A 20 -19.17 2.74 -5.35
N ARG A 21 -18.90 3.22 -6.57
CA ARG A 21 -17.57 3.13 -7.19
C ARG A 21 -16.61 4.05 -6.44
N LYS A 22 -15.61 3.49 -5.78
CA LYS A 22 -14.57 4.27 -5.11
C LYS A 22 -13.26 4.13 -5.87
N PRO A 23 -12.99 5.03 -6.84
CA PRO A 23 -11.71 5.02 -7.55
C PRO A 23 -10.59 5.37 -6.57
N SER A 24 -9.47 4.69 -6.73
CA SER A 24 -8.25 4.96 -5.98
C SER A 24 -7.06 4.94 -6.92
N VAL A 25 -6.13 5.86 -6.71
CA VAL A 25 -4.86 5.93 -7.44
C VAL A 25 -3.76 5.62 -6.45
N TYR A 26 -2.77 4.81 -6.82
CA TYR A 26 -1.62 4.57 -5.98
C TYR A 26 -0.32 4.80 -6.75
N THR A 27 0.66 5.37 -6.07
CA THR A 27 2.01 5.56 -6.57
C THR A 27 2.99 5.24 -5.46
N GLY A 28 4.10 4.58 -5.79
CA GLY A 28 5.10 4.23 -4.82
C GLY A 28 6.44 3.91 -5.44
N GLY A 29 7.50 4.19 -4.70
CA GLY A 29 8.87 3.84 -5.06
C GLY A 29 9.38 2.67 -4.23
N GLU A 30 10.21 1.84 -4.86
CA GLU A 30 11.11 0.94 -4.17
C GLU A 30 12.55 1.39 -4.43
N TYR A 31 13.32 1.56 -3.37
CA TYR A 31 14.75 1.83 -3.42
C TYR A 31 15.53 0.67 -2.80
N ARG A 32 16.41 0.04 -3.58
CA ARG A 32 17.22 -1.09 -3.09
C ARG A 32 18.60 -0.63 -2.62
N LEU A 33 18.84 -0.81 -1.32
CA LEU A 33 20.13 -0.69 -0.64
C LEU A 33 20.69 -2.10 -0.40
N GLY A 34 21.36 -2.67 -1.40
CA GLY A 34 21.83 -4.05 -1.35
C GLY A 34 20.67 -5.04 -1.15
N PRO A 35 20.70 -5.90 -0.11
CA PRO A 35 19.63 -6.85 0.18
C PRO A 35 18.39 -6.20 0.82
N VAL A 36 18.42 -4.91 1.17
CA VAL A 36 17.32 -4.24 1.88
C VAL A 36 16.54 -3.35 0.89
N PRO A 37 15.38 -3.79 0.38
CA PRO A 37 14.45 -2.91 -0.33
C PRO A 37 13.71 -2.00 0.64
N LEU A 38 13.81 -0.69 0.43
CA LEU A 38 12.96 0.32 1.06
C LEU A 38 11.80 0.62 0.12
N ARG A 39 10.57 0.66 0.64
CA ARG A 39 9.35 0.93 -0.11
C ARG A 39 8.64 2.13 0.50
N ALA A 40 8.14 3.03 -0.34
CA ALA A 40 7.30 4.12 0.09
C ALA A 40 6.22 4.36 -0.96
N GLY A 41 5.02 4.73 -0.55
CA GLY A 41 3.94 5.00 -1.48
C GLY A 41 2.80 5.77 -0.86
N VAL A 42 1.94 6.26 -1.73
CA VAL A 42 0.70 6.94 -1.40
C VAL A 42 -0.42 6.35 -2.24
N ARG A 43 -1.58 6.19 -1.63
CA ARG A 43 -2.84 5.91 -2.29
C ARG A 43 -3.79 7.07 -2.03
N LEU A 44 -4.49 7.54 -3.06
CA LEU A 44 -5.47 8.63 -3.00
C LEU A 44 -6.84 8.08 -3.41
N GLY A 45 -7.88 8.41 -2.67
CA GLY A 45 -9.24 7.89 -2.91
C GLY A 45 -9.46 6.45 -2.41
N GLY A 46 -10.63 5.90 -2.72
CA GLY A 46 -11.12 4.66 -2.11
C GLY A 46 -11.99 4.93 -0.87
N ASP A 47 -11.87 4.07 0.15
CA ASP A 47 -12.53 4.25 1.45
C ASP A 47 -11.90 5.33 2.33
N GLY A 48 -10.74 5.87 1.95
CA GLY A 48 -10.03 6.92 2.66
C GLY A 48 -9.59 8.02 1.71
N ALA A 49 -9.41 9.25 2.22
CA ALA A 49 -9.00 10.39 1.41
C ALA A 49 -7.57 10.23 0.85
N MET A 50 -6.67 9.76 1.71
CA MET A 50 -5.25 9.56 1.38
C MET A 50 -4.67 8.52 2.35
N THR A 51 -3.93 7.55 1.83
CA THR A 51 -3.22 6.54 2.62
C THR A 51 -1.74 6.63 2.27
N LEU A 52 -0.90 6.88 3.26
CA LEU A 52 0.55 6.86 3.15
C LEU A 52 1.06 5.50 3.61
N GLY A 53 1.96 4.90 2.85
CA GLY A 53 2.57 3.62 3.14
C GLY A 53 4.09 3.70 3.10
N VAL A 54 4.75 3.09 4.07
CA VAL A 54 6.19 2.85 4.07
C VAL A 54 6.46 1.40 4.40
N GLY A 55 7.54 0.86 3.87
CA GLY A 55 7.93 -0.51 4.13
C GLY A 55 9.43 -0.70 3.96
N LEU A 56 9.91 -1.75 4.59
CA LEU A 56 11.27 -2.23 4.50
C LEU A 56 11.23 -3.73 4.30
N GLY A 57 12.17 -4.26 3.55
CA GLY A 57 12.30 -5.69 3.37
C GLY A 57 13.72 -6.15 3.57
N LEU A 58 13.88 -7.46 3.64
CA LEU A 58 15.15 -8.15 3.63
C LEU A 58 15.08 -9.26 2.61
N ARG A 59 15.87 -9.12 1.55
CA ARG A 59 15.98 -10.08 0.46
C ARG A 59 17.26 -10.87 0.62
N THR A 60 17.10 -12.17 0.83
CA THR A 60 18.17 -13.16 0.79
C THR A 60 18.01 -14.02 -0.47
N PRO A 61 19.02 -14.81 -0.85
CA PRO A 61 18.91 -15.75 -1.96
C PRO A 61 17.88 -16.87 -1.75
N VAL A 62 17.21 -16.95 -0.61
CA VAL A 62 16.25 -18.02 -0.28
C VAL A 62 14.91 -17.45 0.21
N TYR A 63 14.93 -16.29 0.85
CA TYR A 63 13.77 -15.69 1.51
C TYR A 63 13.64 -14.19 1.22
N GLU A 64 12.41 -13.71 1.06
CA GLU A 64 12.09 -12.29 1.05
C GLU A 64 11.14 -11.95 2.20
N PHE A 65 11.66 -11.22 3.19
CA PHE A 65 10.89 -10.66 4.29
C PHE A 65 10.48 -9.22 3.95
N GLY A 66 9.26 -8.83 4.33
CA GLY A 66 8.76 -7.48 4.17
C GLY A 66 7.94 -7.05 5.39
N LEU A 67 8.23 -5.85 5.90
CA LEU A 67 7.43 -5.16 6.89
C LEU A 67 6.93 -3.87 6.28
N SER A 68 5.63 -3.61 6.37
CA SER A 68 5.02 -2.41 5.84
C SER A 68 3.99 -1.85 6.81
N VAL A 69 3.92 -0.52 6.85
CA VAL A 69 2.99 0.23 7.67
C VAL A 69 2.30 1.23 6.76
N ALA A 70 0.99 1.32 6.87
CA ALA A 70 0.18 2.29 6.16
C ALA A 70 -0.73 3.04 7.13
N ALA A 71 -0.84 4.36 6.94
CA ALA A 71 -1.68 5.24 7.73
C ALA A 71 -2.57 6.06 6.80
N THR A 72 -3.86 6.15 7.14
CA THR A 72 -4.85 6.94 6.42
C THR A 72 -5.28 8.09 7.33
N PRO A 73 -4.77 9.32 7.12
CA PRO A 73 -5.14 10.46 7.94
C PRO A 73 -6.63 10.75 7.81
N LYS A 74 -7.24 11.18 8.93
CA LYS A 74 -8.61 11.70 8.91
C LYS A 74 -8.61 12.97 8.08
N SER A 75 -9.54 13.08 7.14
CA SER A 75 -9.80 14.33 6.42
C SER A 75 -11.27 14.68 6.56
N ASP A 76 -11.57 15.79 7.23
CA ASP A 76 -12.95 16.22 7.52
C ASP A 76 -13.76 16.54 6.26
N VAL A 77 -13.11 16.63 5.09
CA VAL A 77 -13.74 16.91 3.79
C VAL A 77 -14.41 15.68 3.16
N MET A 78 -14.08 14.45 3.59
CA MET A 78 -14.56 13.20 2.94
C MET A 78 -15.12 12.12 3.89
N GLY A 79 -15.33 12.43 5.17
CA GLY A 79 -16.13 11.58 6.08
C GLY A 79 -15.55 10.22 6.49
N ALA A 80 -14.32 9.88 6.10
CA ALA A 80 -13.71 8.59 6.41
C ALA A 80 -12.88 8.66 7.70
N GLY A 81 -13.18 7.77 8.66
CA GLY A 81 -12.43 7.61 9.91
C GLY A 81 -10.99 7.17 9.67
N GLY A 82 -10.06 7.68 10.49
CA GLY A 82 -8.64 7.35 10.38
C GLY A 82 -8.38 5.84 10.55
N ARG A 83 -7.62 5.25 9.63
CA ARG A 83 -7.29 3.82 9.63
C ARG A 83 -5.77 3.64 9.61
N TYR A 84 -5.26 2.83 10.51
CA TYR A 84 -3.86 2.41 10.56
C TYR A 84 -3.79 0.92 10.27
N VAL A 85 -2.90 0.52 9.36
CA VAL A 85 -2.70 -0.86 8.95
C VAL A 85 -1.22 -1.18 9.08
N VAL A 86 -0.90 -2.25 9.78
CA VAL A 86 0.44 -2.84 9.79
C VAL A 86 0.35 -4.16 9.07
N ALA A 87 1.18 -4.35 8.04
CA ALA A 87 1.23 -5.56 7.25
C ALA A 87 2.65 -6.14 7.30
N LEU A 88 2.75 -7.32 7.89
CA LEU A 88 3.94 -8.16 7.83
C LEU A 88 3.73 -9.19 6.72
N SER A 89 4.64 -9.22 5.75
CA SER A 89 4.62 -10.16 4.64
C SER A 89 5.89 -11.00 4.66
N LEU A 90 5.73 -12.32 4.66
CA LEU A 90 6.80 -13.26 4.33
C LEU A 90 6.47 -13.86 2.97
N ILE A 91 7.25 -13.50 1.95
CA ILE A 91 7.14 -14.16 0.64
C ILE A 91 8.19 -15.26 0.64
N ASN A 92 7.72 -16.49 0.81
CA ASN A 92 8.56 -17.66 0.70
C ASN A 92 8.58 -18.09 -0.76
N LEU A 93 9.71 -17.97 -1.46
CA LEU A 93 9.98 -18.66 -2.73
C LEU A 93 11.41 -18.42 -3.21
N HIS A 94 12.26 -19.42 -2.98
CA HIS A 94 13.11 -19.98 -4.02
C HIS A 94 13.13 -21.51 -3.87
N LEU A 95 12.53 -22.19 -4.85
CA LEU A 95 12.99 -23.51 -5.32
C LEU A 95 13.66 -23.24 -6.67
#